data_AF-A0A7S1QW87-F1
#
_entry.id   AF-A0A7S1QW87-F1
#
_cell.length_a   1.000
_cell.length_b   1.000
_cell.length_c   1.000
_cell.angle_alpha   90.00
_cell.angle_beta   90.00
_cell.angle_gamma   90.00
#
_symmetry.space_group_name_H-M   'P 1'
#
loop_
_entity.id
_entity.type
_entity.pdbx_description
1 polymer ?
#
loop_
_entity_poly.entity_id
_entity_poly.type
_entity_poly.pdbx_seq_one_letter_code
_entity_poly.pdbx_strand_id
1 'polypeptide(L)'
;CPMGPGDLQMPSLLGYAAQQAAFLSEKYGPQSRQSKSFSNNLLELLVYPELAVVNVTGVFNATSSVIASYNPKKLQPSVGLPVFYEEMDVYTDTELSTMWLNTTYPFNKSGEVVSVSNGTMVIALMHPCLPRGGGFSLPRLLIPKNSSQIPEKQALVDGVMLWGRTNHSEKAAMGMLGESYDLMSAEPLLLEPKVLLERLSKSPTATKELSPPRLFGRLDTSATASMPAGSSKKRYSLVGGLASAADNSSRSCVVQRHRQGRLFTRDFSVSPQPGDRVVMQLTVTGHGWAMTTEQCGEYCHAVYHLSFNGQSTANISQFRDDCPENPINGSMQFGTWDEKRNGWCPGTVEPGFFMDITDQVQAGPNHLDFDVTVWSNRTGAYEPYTDFAGFAYGDQASLVVGLNLFVYGAPAVAAVRT
;
A
#
# COMPACT_ATOMS: atom_id res chain seq x y z
N CYS A 1 -0.12 -20.11 6.97
CA CYS A 1 0.53 -20.28 5.67
C CYS A 1 1.98 -20.69 5.90
N PRO A 2 2.51 -21.67 5.15
CA PRO A 2 3.84 -22.25 5.39
C PRO A 2 4.98 -21.24 5.54
N MET A 3 4.91 -20.11 4.81
CA MET A 3 5.89 -19.01 4.85
C MET A 3 5.29 -17.68 5.39
N GLY A 4 4.14 -17.73 6.08
CA GLY A 4 3.54 -16.55 6.69
C GLY A 4 2.91 -15.57 5.69
N PRO A 5 2.96 -14.25 5.94
CA PRO A 5 2.35 -13.22 5.07
C PRO A 5 2.87 -13.23 3.63
N GLY A 6 4.13 -13.64 3.40
CA GLY A 6 4.75 -13.67 2.07
C GLY A 6 4.02 -14.60 1.08
N ASP A 7 3.43 -15.69 1.57
CA ASP A 7 2.62 -16.60 0.72
C ASP A 7 1.32 -15.97 0.21
N LEU A 8 0.82 -14.94 0.91
CA LEU A 8 -0.46 -14.30 0.61
C LEU A 8 -0.29 -13.02 -0.18
N GLN A 9 0.89 -12.39 -0.16
CA GLN A 9 1.11 -11.11 -0.83
C GLN A 9 0.82 -11.19 -2.33
N MET A 10 1.40 -12.18 -3.03
CA MET A 10 1.18 -12.35 -4.47
C MET A 10 -0.28 -12.70 -4.80
N PRO A 11 -0.92 -13.71 -4.17
CA PRO A 11 -2.34 -13.95 -4.42
C PRO A 11 -3.25 -12.77 -4.14
N SER A 12 -2.93 -11.97 -3.11
CA SER A 12 -3.70 -10.78 -2.76
C SER A 12 -3.56 -9.69 -3.81
N LEU A 13 -2.32 -9.43 -4.28
CA LEU A 13 -2.05 -8.50 -5.35
C LEU A 13 -2.80 -8.88 -6.63
N LEU A 14 -2.74 -10.16 -7.02
CA LEU A 14 -3.44 -10.63 -8.22
C LEU A 14 -4.97 -10.54 -8.08
N GLY A 15 -5.50 -10.82 -6.89
CA GLY A 15 -6.94 -10.69 -6.64
C GLY A 15 -7.41 -9.23 -6.64
N TYR A 16 -6.68 -8.33 -6.00
CA TYR A 16 -6.90 -6.88 -6.09
C TYR A 16 -6.85 -6.41 -7.55
N ALA A 17 -5.82 -6.83 -8.28
CA ALA A 17 -5.65 -6.45 -9.67
C ALA A 17 -6.78 -6.94 -10.57
N ALA A 18 -7.32 -8.14 -10.29
CA ALA A 18 -8.49 -8.65 -10.99
C ALA A 18 -9.75 -7.79 -10.73
N GLN A 19 -9.94 -7.31 -9.50
CA GLN A 19 -11.03 -6.41 -9.13
C GLN A 19 -10.89 -5.04 -9.82
N GLN A 20 -9.67 -4.49 -9.89
CA GLN A 20 -9.40 -3.26 -10.65
C GLN A 20 -9.59 -3.45 -12.16
N ALA A 21 -9.17 -4.58 -12.71
CA ALA A 21 -9.35 -4.89 -14.13
C ALA A 21 -10.83 -4.95 -14.52
N ALA A 22 -11.67 -5.52 -13.65
CA ALA A 22 -13.13 -5.51 -13.81
C ALA A 22 -13.67 -4.08 -13.87
N PHE A 23 -13.27 -3.24 -12.90
CA PHE A 23 -13.76 -1.87 -12.75
C PHE A 23 -13.42 -1.00 -13.95
N LEU A 24 -12.15 -1.01 -14.34
CA LEU A 24 -11.65 -0.20 -15.45
C LEU A 24 -12.27 -0.65 -16.78
N SER A 25 -12.48 -1.96 -16.93
CA SER A 25 -13.12 -2.50 -18.13
C SER A 25 -14.59 -2.12 -18.25
N GLU A 26 -15.32 -2.05 -17.14
CA GLU A 26 -16.71 -1.59 -17.12
C GLU A 26 -16.79 -0.08 -17.36
N LYS A 27 -16.04 0.70 -16.59
CA LYS A 27 -16.15 2.17 -16.59
C LYS A 27 -15.59 2.81 -17.85
N TYR A 28 -14.49 2.28 -18.39
CA TYR A 28 -13.76 2.90 -19.50
C TYR A 28 -13.65 2.00 -20.73
N GLY A 29 -13.94 0.70 -20.60
CA GLY A 29 -13.73 -0.29 -21.65
C GLY A 29 -12.40 -1.05 -21.50
N PRO A 30 -12.33 -2.32 -21.97
CA PRO A 30 -11.16 -3.18 -21.77
C PRO A 30 -9.93 -2.77 -22.58
N GLN A 31 -10.11 -1.95 -23.63
CA GLN A 31 -9.04 -1.46 -24.51
C GLN A 31 -8.73 0.02 -24.29
N SER A 32 -9.32 0.63 -23.27
CA SER A 32 -9.13 2.03 -22.92
C SER A 32 -7.69 2.33 -22.50
N ARG A 33 -7.32 3.61 -22.52
CA ARG A 33 -6.01 4.06 -22.05
C ARG A 33 -5.81 3.69 -20.58
N GLN A 34 -6.85 3.81 -19.76
CA GLN A 34 -6.84 3.52 -18.34
C GLN A 34 -6.60 2.02 -18.08
N SER A 35 -7.35 1.14 -18.76
CA SER A 35 -7.18 -0.32 -18.62
C SER A 35 -5.80 -0.78 -19.10
N LYS A 36 -5.29 -0.21 -20.19
CA LYS A 36 -3.92 -0.50 -20.69
C LYS A 36 -2.85 0.02 -19.73
N SER A 37 -3.01 1.24 -19.23
CA SER A 37 -2.08 1.81 -18.26
C SER A 37 -2.02 0.96 -16.99
N PHE A 38 -3.16 0.54 -16.46
CA PHE A 38 -3.22 -0.34 -15.30
C PHE A 38 -2.53 -1.68 -15.55
N SER A 39 -2.82 -2.33 -16.69
CA SER A 39 -2.15 -3.58 -17.09
C SER A 39 -0.64 -3.43 -17.17
N ASN A 40 -0.15 -2.34 -17.74
CA ASN A 40 1.28 -2.06 -17.85
C ASN A 40 1.90 -1.82 -16.46
N ASN A 41 1.27 -1.02 -15.60
CA ASN A 41 1.77 -0.76 -14.25
C ASN A 41 1.82 -2.05 -13.40
N LEU A 42 0.84 -2.94 -13.58
CA LEU A 42 0.85 -4.24 -12.91
C LEU A 42 2.00 -5.13 -13.41
N LEU A 43 2.23 -5.14 -14.73
CA LEU A 43 3.34 -5.90 -15.30
C LEU A 43 4.69 -5.41 -14.80
N GLU A 44 4.86 -4.10 -14.74
CA GLU A 44 6.03 -3.43 -14.19
C GLU A 44 6.29 -3.86 -12.75
N LEU A 45 5.28 -3.76 -11.89
CA LEU A 45 5.36 -4.18 -10.50
C LEU A 45 5.82 -5.63 -10.35
N LEU A 46 5.37 -6.51 -11.25
CA LEU A 46 5.70 -7.94 -11.22
C LEU A 46 7.06 -8.27 -11.86
N VAL A 47 7.52 -7.49 -12.83
CA VAL A 47 8.80 -7.70 -13.54
C VAL A 47 9.96 -7.11 -12.76
N TYR A 48 9.77 -5.97 -12.09
CA TYR A 48 10.87 -5.24 -11.44
C TYR A 48 11.69 -6.08 -10.46
N PRO A 49 11.10 -6.87 -9.55
CA PRO A 49 11.86 -7.74 -8.64
C PRO A 49 12.66 -8.84 -9.35
N GLU A 50 12.36 -9.11 -10.64
CA GLU A 50 13.01 -10.11 -11.49
C GLU A 50 14.12 -9.56 -12.37
N LEU A 51 14.39 -8.25 -12.28
CA LEU A 51 15.52 -7.63 -12.94
C LEU A 51 16.77 -7.72 -12.07
N ALA A 52 17.93 -7.71 -12.71
CA ALA A 52 19.23 -7.69 -12.08
C ALA A 52 20.03 -6.51 -12.61
N VAL A 53 20.69 -5.80 -11.68
CA VAL A 53 21.62 -4.73 -12.02
C VAL A 53 22.88 -5.33 -12.65
N VAL A 54 23.31 -4.75 -13.77
CA VAL A 54 24.59 -5.02 -14.42
C VAL A 54 25.38 -3.72 -14.54
N ASN A 55 26.66 -3.80 -14.20
CA ASN A 55 27.54 -2.63 -14.17
C ASN A 55 28.22 -2.46 -15.51
N VAL A 56 28.03 -1.31 -16.15
CA VAL A 56 28.75 -0.95 -17.37
C VAL A 56 30.22 -0.71 -17.04
N THR A 57 31.12 -1.42 -17.73
CA THR A 57 32.57 -1.38 -17.53
C THR A 57 33.31 -0.79 -18.73
N GLY A 58 32.63 -0.62 -19.87
CA GLY A 58 33.23 -0.04 -21.07
C GLY A 58 32.18 0.42 -22.08
N VAL A 59 32.54 1.40 -22.90
CA VAL A 59 31.66 2.02 -23.90
C VAL A 59 32.31 1.97 -25.28
N PHE A 60 31.54 1.53 -26.27
CA PHE A 60 31.89 1.52 -27.68
C PHE A 60 31.04 2.55 -28.44
N ASN A 61 31.53 3.78 -28.52
CA ASN A 61 30.81 4.89 -29.16
C ASN A 61 30.49 4.64 -30.63
N ALA A 62 31.35 3.91 -31.36
CA ALA A 62 31.15 3.66 -32.79
C ALA A 62 29.94 2.77 -33.10
N THR A 63 29.52 1.94 -32.15
CA THR A 63 28.43 0.96 -32.32
C THR A 63 27.29 1.17 -31.34
N SER A 64 27.28 2.30 -30.61
CA SER A 64 26.32 2.57 -29.52
C SER A 64 26.15 1.38 -28.56
N SER A 65 27.26 0.70 -28.25
CA SER A 65 27.27 -0.52 -27.45
C SER A 65 28.06 -0.34 -26.17
N VAL A 66 27.73 -1.11 -25.15
CA VAL A 66 28.45 -1.13 -23.87
C VAL A 66 28.86 -2.54 -23.48
N ILE A 67 29.94 -2.65 -22.72
CA ILE A 67 30.32 -3.87 -22.00
C ILE A 67 29.76 -3.75 -20.60
N ALA A 68 29.03 -4.77 -20.15
CA ALA A 68 28.60 -4.89 -18.78
C ALA A 68 29.17 -6.15 -18.13
N SER A 69 29.46 -6.06 -16.83
CA SER A 69 29.88 -7.20 -16.01
C SER A 69 28.73 -7.73 -15.18
N TYR A 70 28.69 -9.04 -14.95
CA TYR A 70 27.66 -9.70 -14.15
C TYR A 70 28.19 -10.91 -13.38
N ASN A 71 27.46 -11.33 -12.34
CA ASN A 71 27.79 -12.54 -11.58
C ASN A 71 27.10 -13.77 -12.21
N PRO A 72 27.85 -14.72 -12.82
CA PRO A 72 27.27 -15.87 -13.50
C PRO A 72 26.57 -16.86 -12.55
N LYS A 73 26.80 -16.78 -11.23
CA LYS A 73 26.07 -17.57 -10.24
C LYS A 73 24.68 -17.03 -9.93
N LYS A 74 24.41 -15.75 -10.23
CA LYS A 74 23.16 -15.05 -9.89
C LYS A 74 22.31 -14.72 -11.12
N LEU A 75 22.91 -14.71 -12.31
CA LEU A 75 22.29 -14.21 -13.53
C LEU A 75 22.67 -15.11 -14.70
N GLN A 76 21.68 -15.50 -15.51
CA GLN A 76 21.85 -16.31 -16.70
C GLN A 76 21.34 -15.54 -17.92
N PRO A 77 22.12 -14.54 -18.40
CA PRO A 77 21.69 -13.73 -19.52
C PRO A 77 21.79 -14.53 -20.82
N SER A 78 20.87 -14.27 -21.74
CA SER A 78 20.89 -14.79 -23.10
C SER A 78 20.92 -13.65 -24.12
N VAL A 79 21.42 -13.93 -25.31
CA VAL A 79 21.26 -13.02 -26.44
C VAL A 79 19.77 -12.77 -26.66
N GLY A 80 19.41 -11.51 -26.93
CA GLY A 80 18.04 -11.08 -27.17
C GLY A 80 17.31 -10.54 -25.94
N LEU A 81 17.91 -10.62 -24.74
CA LEU A 81 17.27 -10.07 -23.55
C LEU A 81 17.13 -8.55 -23.65
N PRO A 82 15.96 -7.98 -23.31
CA PRO A 82 15.78 -6.54 -23.27
C PRO A 82 16.61 -5.94 -22.13
N VAL A 83 17.08 -4.73 -22.37
CA VAL A 83 17.86 -3.94 -21.41
C VAL A 83 17.10 -2.67 -21.08
N PHE A 84 17.12 -2.31 -19.81
CA PHE A 84 16.52 -1.12 -19.24
C PHE A 84 17.58 -0.35 -18.45
N TYR A 85 17.30 0.90 -18.11
CA TYR A 85 18.15 1.64 -17.18
C TYR A 85 17.67 1.44 -15.74
N GLU A 86 18.61 1.51 -14.79
CA GLU A 86 18.25 1.54 -13.38
C GLU A 86 17.57 2.87 -13.01
N GLU A 87 16.70 2.83 -12.00
CA GLU A 87 16.13 4.05 -11.42
C GLU A 87 17.24 5.06 -11.09
N MET A 88 16.97 6.33 -11.41
CA MET A 88 17.88 7.47 -11.20
C MET A 88 19.14 7.51 -12.07
N ASP A 89 19.43 6.49 -12.90
CA ASP A 89 20.69 6.39 -13.65
C ASP A 89 20.65 6.97 -15.08
N VAL A 90 19.54 7.57 -15.54
CA VAL A 90 19.47 8.26 -16.85
C VAL A 90 18.86 9.64 -16.80
N TYR A 91 19.65 10.60 -17.26
CA TYR A 91 19.22 11.92 -17.73
C TYR A 91 18.67 11.78 -19.15
N THR A 92 17.38 12.06 -19.34
CA THR A 92 16.84 12.30 -20.70
C THR A 92 17.36 13.66 -21.20
N ASP A 93 17.08 14.03 -22.44
CA ASP A 93 17.38 15.34 -23.04
C ASP A 93 16.23 16.34 -22.91
N THR A 94 15.16 15.97 -22.19
CA THR A 94 13.94 16.78 -22.07
C THR A 94 13.88 17.46 -20.71
N GLU A 95 14.07 18.78 -20.68
CA GLU A 95 13.90 19.63 -19.50
C GLU A 95 12.41 19.91 -19.24
N LEU A 96 11.85 19.38 -18.15
CA LEU A 96 10.53 19.76 -17.65
C LEU A 96 10.71 20.75 -16.50
N SER A 97 10.50 22.04 -16.77
CA SER A 97 10.30 23.06 -15.74
C SER A 97 11.31 22.98 -14.58
N THR A 98 12.61 23.11 -14.87
CA THR A 98 13.75 23.14 -13.92
C THR A 98 14.13 21.82 -13.22
N MET A 99 13.53 20.68 -13.59
CA MET A 99 13.85 19.37 -12.99
C MET A 99 14.02 18.28 -14.06
N TRP A 100 15.08 17.49 -13.95
CA TRP A 100 15.27 16.27 -14.74
C TRP A 100 14.40 15.16 -14.15
N LEU A 101 13.30 14.83 -14.81
CA LEU A 101 12.49 13.65 -14.46
C LEU A 101 13.08 12.44 -15.19
N ASN A 102 13.90 11.69 -14.46
CA ASN A 102 14.56 10.48 -14.94
C ASN A 102 13.59 9.31 -14.83
N THR A 103 13.08 8.79 -15.94
CA THR A 103 12.68 7.37 -16.03
C THR A 103 12.54 6.92 -17.48
N THR A 104 13.46 6.08 -17.98
CA THR A 104 13.08 5.05 -18.95
C THR A 104 12.45 3.91 -18.15
N TYR A 105 11.21 4.10 -17.74
CA TYR A 105 10.52 3.16 -16.85
C TYR A 105 9.05 3.08 -17.26
N PRO A 106 8.43 1.89 -17.34
CA PRO A 106 8.99 0.53 -17.22
C PRO A 106 9.06 -0.34 -18.49
N PHE A 107 8.47 0.06 -19.63
CA PHE A 107 8.41 -0.82 -20.82
C PHE A 107 9.03 -0.26 -22.09
N ASN A 108 9.76 0.85 -21.97
CA ASN A 108 10.58 1.33 -23.09
C ASN A 108 11.95 0.65 -23.03
N LYS A 109 12.05 -0.48 -23.74
CA LYS A 109 13.32 -1.16 -24.03
C LYS A 109 14.36 -0.12 -24.44
N SER A 110 15.47 -0.09 -23.70
CA SER A 110 16.57 0.85 -23.93
C SER A 110 17.71 0.22 -24.72
N GLY A 111 17.75 -1.11 -24.79
CA GLY A 111 18.74 -1.87 -25.53
C GLY A 111 18.46 -3.37 -25.52
N GLU A 112 19.43 -4.14 -26.00
CA GLU A 112 19.36 -5.59 -26.07
C GLU A 112 20.74 -6.22 -25.84
N VAL A 113 20.76 -7.38 -25.18
CA VAL A 113 21.97 -8.18 -25.05
C VAL A 113 22.30 -8.81 -26.40
N VAL A 114 23.46 -8.47 -26.97
CA VAL A 114 23.89 -8.96 -28.29
C VAL A 114 24.97 -10.04 -28.21
N SER A 115 25.69 -10.10 -27.09
CA SER A 115 26.68 -11.16 -26.85
C SER A 115 26.82 -11.42 -25.36
N VAL A 116 27.03 -12.68 -24.99
CA VAL A 116 27.24 -13.12 -23.61
C VAL A 116 28.51 -13.96 -23.56
N SER A 117 29.35 -13.67 -22.57
CA SER A 117 30.59 -14.38 -22.25
C SER A 117 30.65 -14.59 -20.73
N ASN A 118 31.57 -15.44 -20.26
CA ASN A 118 31.63 -15.79 -18.83
C ASN A 118 31.88 -14.56 -17.94
N GLY A 119 30.83 -14.02 -17.32
CA GLY A 119 30.88 -12.86 -16.42
C GLY A 119 30.83 -11.49 -17.11
N THR A 120 30.73 -11.45 -18.44
CA THR A 120 30.63 -10.20 -19.22
C THR A 120 29.62 -10.33 -20.36
N MET A 121 29.00 -9.22 -20.74
CA MET A 121 28.09 -9.17 -21.88
C MET A 121 28.28 -7.89 -22.68
N VAL A 122 27.91 -7.94 -23.95
CA VAL A 122 27.81 -6.76 -24.82
C VAL A 122 26.34 -6.43 -24.98
N ILE A 123 26.01 -5.16 -24.75
CA ILE A 123 24.67 -4.61 -24.86
C ILE A 123 24.67 -3.57 -25.97
N ALA A 124 23.78 -3.71 -26.94
CA ALA A 124 23.49 -2.67 -27.91
C ALA A 124 22.40 -1.76 -27.34
N LEU A 125 22.66 -0.46 -27.24
CA LEU A 125 21.67 0.52 -26.81
C LEU A 125 20.96 1.12 -28.02
N MET A 126 19.65 1.35 -27.85
CA MET A 126 18.82 1.97 -28.88
C MET A 126 19.08 3.48 -28.99
N HIS A 127 19.65 4.10 -27.95
CA HIS A 127 19.96 5.53 -27.90
C HIS A 127 21.46 5.74 -27.66
N PRO A 128 22.12 6.64 -28.40
CA PRO A 128 23.57 6.84 -28.34
C PRO A 128 24.04 7.71 -27.16
N CYS A 129 23.13 8.19 -26.31
CA CYS A 129 23.45 9.10 -25.21
C CYS A 129 24.08 8.33 -24.05
N LEU A 130 25.40 8.12 -24.13
CA LEU A 130 26.21 7.52 -23.08
C LEU A 130 27.14 8.59 -22.48
N PRO A 131 27.17 8.77 -21.15
CA PRO A 131 28.06 9.75 -20.53
C PRO A 131 29.52 9.42 -20.87
N ARG A 132 30.23 10.41 -21.42
CA ARG A 132 31.66 10.31 -21.72
C ARG A 132 32.43 10.50 -20.42
N GLY A 133 33.45 9.69 -20.18
CA GLY A 133 34.20 9.53 -18.93
C GLY A 133 34.98 10.74 -18.39
N GLY A 134 34.40 11.94 -18.42
CA GLY A 134 34.85 13.12 -17.69
C GLY A 134 33.94 13.36 -16.49
N GLY A 135 34.11 12.57 -15.42
CA GLY A 135 33.52 12.85 -14.10
C GLY A 135 32.14 12.27 -13.78
N PHE A 136 31.45 11.61 -14.72
CA PHE A 136 30.15 10.98 -14.48
C PHE A 136 30.29 9.46 -14.36
N SER A 137 29.63 8.87 -13.35
CA SER A 137 29.48 7.42 -13.22
C SER A 137 28.81 6.84 -14.47
N LEU A 138 29.28 5.69 -14.95
CA LEU A 138 28.60 4.97 -16.04
C LEU A 138 27.22 4.51 -15.56
N PRO A 139 26.18 4.52 -16.43
CA PRO A 139 24.84 4.12 -16.02
C PRO A 139 24.83 2.65 -15.63
N ARG A 140 24.07 2.32 -14.60
CA ARG A 140 23.72 0.95 -14.28
C ARG A 140 22.52 0.56 -15.12
N LEU A 141 22.56 -0.67 -15.62
CA LEU A 141 21.54 -1.23 -16.49
C LEU A 141 20.83 -2.36 -15.78
N LEU A 142 19.56 -2.56 -16.11
CA LEU A 142 18.74 -3.65 -15.63
C LEU A 142 18.49 -4.64 -16.76
N ILE A 143 18.65 -5.92 -16.46
CA ILE A 143 18.25 -7.01 -17.36
C ILE A 143 17.46 -8.08 -16.62
N PRO A 144 16.58 -8.84 -17.30
CA PRO A 144 15.91 -9.98 -16.70
C PRO A 144 16.90 -11.04 -16.21
N LYS A 145 16.59 -11.67 -15.06
CA LYS A 145 17.41 -12.78 -14.51
C LYS A 145 17.59 -13.95 -15.49
N ASN A 146 16.61 -14.18 -16.35
CA ASN A 146 16.60 -15.17 -17.44
C ASN A 146 15.53 -14.78 -18.49
N SER A 147 15.47 -15.52 -19.60
CA SER A 147 14.56 -15.25 -20.73
C SER A 147 13.08 -15.51 -20.47
N SER A 148 12.72 -16.22 -19.39
CA SER A 148 11.32 -16.57 -19.12
C SER A 148 10.60 -15.57 -18.22
N GLN A 149 11.32 -14.75 -17.44
CA GLN A 149 10.72 -13.85 -16.44
C GLN A 149 9.66 -12.91 -17.04
N ILE A 150 10.00 -12.13 -18.06
CA ILE A 150 9.04 -11.17 -18.66
C ILE A 150 7.85 -11.89 -19.30
N PRO A 151 8.03 -12.90 -20.18
CA PRO A 151 6.90 -13.65 -20.74
C PRO A 151 5.99 -14.29 -19.68
N GLU A 152 6.56 -14.85 -18.60
CA GLU A 152 5.80 -15.45 -17.51
C GLU A 152 4.95 -14.41 -16.76
N LYS A 153 5.52 -13.25 -16.43
CA LYS A 153 4.75 -12.17 -15.78
C LYS A 153 3.71 -11.58 -16.73
N GLN A 154 4.01 -11.46 -18.02
CA GLN A 154 3.03 -11.02 -19.03
C GLN A 154 1.84 -11.96 -19.08
N ALA A 155 2.07 -13.27 -19.18
CA ALA A 155 1.00 -14.26 -19.18
C ALA A 155 0.16 -14.19 -17.89
N LEU A 156 0.80 -13.92 -16.75
CA LEU A 156 0.12 -13.75 -15.47
C LEU A 156 -0.78 -12.51 -15.48
N VAL A 157 -0.28 -11.36 -15.93
CA VAL A 157 -1.05 -10.11 -16.07
C VAL A 157 -2.21 -10.28 -17.03
N ASP A 158 -1.97 -10.82 -18.23
CA ASP A 158 -3.02 -11.08 -19.22
C ASP A 158 -4.12 -11.97 -18.64
N GLY A 159 -3.71 -12.97 -17.85
CA GLY A 159 -4.58 -13.84 -17.09
C GLY A 159 -5.47 -13.11 -16.10
N VAL A 160 -4.88 -12.25 -15.27
CA VAL A 160 -5.60 -11.43 -14.29
C VAL A 160 -6.58 -10.48 -14.98
N MET A 161 -6.13 -9.80 -16.03
CA MET A 161 -6.95 -8.86 -16.80
C MET A 161 -8.11 -9.58 -17.49
N LEU A 162 -7.89 -10.76 -18.05
CA LEU A 162 -8.96 -11.58 -18.62
C LEU A 162 -9.96 -12.03 -17.55
N TRP A 163 -9.46 -12.57 -16.44
CA TRP A 163 -10.28 -13.04 -15.33
C TRP A 163 -11.20 -11.95 -14.78
N GLY A 164 -10.64 -10.76 -14.53
CA GLY A 164 -11.40 -9.62 -14.01
C GLY A 164 -12.57 -9.26 -14.92
N ARG A 165 -12.32 -9.26 -16.24
CA ARG A 165 -13.35 -8.98 -17.25
C ARG A 165 -14.44 -10.04 -17.29
N THR A 166 -14.07 -11.32 -17.35
CA THR A 166 -15.03 -12.41 -17.57
C THR A 166 -15.90 -12.66 -16.34
N ASN A 167 -15.30 -12.76 -15.15
CA ASN A 167 -16.06 -13.08 -13.94
C ASN A 167 -16.92 -11.91 -13.43
N HIS A 168 -16.58 -10.67 -13.81
CA HIS A 168 -17.45 -9.53 -13.59
C HIS A 168 -18.65 -9.56 -14.53
N SER A 169 -18.43 -9.83 -15.83
CA SER A 169 -19.52 -9.92 -16.80
C SER A 169 -20.54 -11.02 -16.45
N GLU A 170 -20.09 -12.13 -15.86
CA GLU A 170 -20.99 -13.18 -15.35
C GLU A 170 -21.81 -12.73 -14.14
N LYS A 171 -21.21 -12.00 -13.18
CA LYS A 171 -21.94 -11.44 -12.02
C LYS A 171 -22.93 -10.34 -12.40
N ALA A 172 -22.57 -9.48 -13.35
CA ALA A 172 -23.44 -8.45 -13.91
C ALA A 172 -24.61 -9.08 -14.69
N ALA A 173 -24.36 -10.15 -15.46
CA ALA A 173 -25.39 -10.86 -16.21
C ALA A 173 -26.39 -11.63 -15.33
N MET A 174 -26.02 -12.00 -14.09
CA MET A 174 -26.89 -12.74 -13.16
C MET A 174 -27.80 -11.84 -12.29
N GLY A 175 -27.84 -10.52 -12.51
CA GLY A 175 -28.82 -9.62 -11.88
C GLY A 175 -28.78 -9.55 -10.34
N MET A 176 -27.70 -10.03 -9.70
CA MET A 176 -27.61 -10.17 -8.25
C MET A 176 -27.08 -8.93 -7.50
N LEU A 177 -26.81 -7.81 -8.18
CA LEU A 177 -26.08 -6.70 -7.56
C LEU A 177 -26.78 -5.36 -7.85
N GLY A 178 -27.27 -4.72 -6.77
CA GLY A 178 -27.86 -3.40 -6.78
C GLY A 178 -26.84 -2.29 -7.06
N GLU A 179 -27.36 -1.12 -7.43
CA GLU A 179 -26.62 0.06 -7.85
C GLU A 179 -25.51 0.46 -6.84
N SER A 180 -24.32 0.79 -7.37
CA SER A 180 -23.08 1.21 -6.69
C SER A 180 -22.20 0.10 -6.06
N TYR A 181 -21.76 -0.86 -6.87
CA TYR A 181 -20.59 -1.68 -6.48
C TYR A 181 -19.30 -0.90 -6.79
N ASP A 182 -18.74 -0.22 -5.78
CA ASP A 182 -17.37 0.29 -5.86
C ASP A 182 -16.40 -0.90 -5.70
N LEU A 183 -15.78 -1.32 -6.80
CA LEU A 183 -14.82 -2.43 -6.84
C LEU A 183 -13.58 -2.19 -5.98
N MET A 184 -13.29 -0.94 -5.59
CA MET A 184 -12.25 -0.62 -4.60
C MET A 184 -12.66 -0.96 -3.15
N SER A 185 -13.95 -1.24 -2.92
CA SER A 185 -14.56 -1.48 -1.61
C SER A 185 -14.90 -2.96 -1.33
N ALA A 186 -14.64 -3.84 -2.30
CA ALA A 186 -14.90 -5.27 -2.21
C ALA A 186 -13.92 -5.96 -1.22
N GLU A 187 -14.35 -7.08 -0.63
CA GLU A 187 -13.41 -7.90 0.15
C GLU A 187 -12.24 -8.34 -0.74
N PRO A 188 -11.01 -8.34 -0.22
CA PRO A 188 -9.85 -8.70 -1.01
C PRO A 188 -9.99 -10.12 -1.53
N LEU A 189 -9.90 -10.26 -2.84
CA LEU A 189 -9.83 -11.57 -3.49
C LEU A 189 -8.40 -12.10 -3.32
N LEU A 190 -8.29 -13.41 -3.10
CA LEU A 190 -7.00 -14.10 -3.22
C LEU A 190 -7.03 -14.86 -4.54
N LEU A 191 -6.08 -14.63 -5.44
CA LEU A 191 -6.00 -15.31 -6.72
C LEU A 191 -4.64 -16.01 -6.85
N GLU A 192 -4.63 -17.33 -6.70
CA GLU A 192 -3.37 -18.09 -6.69
C GLU A 192 -2.77 -18.18 -8.13
N PRO A 193 -1.48 -17.82 -8.33
CA PRO A 193 -0.87 -17.72 -9.66
C PRO A 193 -0.88 -19.02 -10.47
N LYS A 194 -0.57 -20.17 -9.85
CA LYS A 194 -0.54 -21.48 -10.53
C LYS A 194 -1.92 -21.88 -10.97
N VAL A 195 -2.94 -21.69 -10.13
CA VAL A 195 -4.34 -21.97 -10.48
C VAL A 195 -4.79 -21.11 -11.66
N LEU A 196 -4.37 -19.84 -11.70
CA LEU A 196 -4.68 -18.93 -12.81
C LEU A 196 -4.04 -19.41 -14.11
N LEU A 197 -2.73 -19.69 -14.11
CA LEU A 197 -1.98 -20.11 -15.31
C LEU A 197 -2.36 -21.51 -15.81
N GLU A 198 -2.60 -22.47 -14.92
CA GLU A 198 -3.07 -23.82 -15.27
C GLU A 198 -4.44 -23.83 -15.95
N ARG A 199 -5.29 -22.82 -15.68
CA ARG A 199 -6.61 -22.71 -16.30
C ARG A 199 -6.54 -22.03 -17.67
N LEU A 200 -5.74 -20.98 -17.81
CA LEU A 200 -5.52 -20.30 -19.09
C LEU A 200 -4.93 -21.24 -20.16
N SER A 201 -4.06 -22.16 -19.74
CA SER A 201 -3.47 -23.17 -20.63
C SER A 201 -4.45 -24.28 -21.05
N LYS A 202 -5.54 -24.51 -20.30
CA LYS A 202 -6.51 -25.59 -20.57
C LYS A 202 -7.70 -25.16 -21.44
N SER A 203 -8.06 -23.86 -21.49
CA SER A 203 -8.98 -23.31 -22.50
C SER A 203 -9.07 -21.77 -22.41
N PRO A 204 -8.90 -21.01 -23.52
CA PRO A 204 -9.13 -19.56 -23.55
C PRO A 204 -10.60 -19.14 -23.40
N THR A 205 -11.54 -20.10 -23.50
CA THR A 205 -12.99 -19.88 -23.53
C THR A 205 -13.75 -20.61 -22.43
N ALA A 206 -13.07 -21.21 -21.44
CA ALA A 206 -13.74 -21.89 -20.34
C ALA A 206 -14.36 -20.87 -19.35
N THR A 207 -15.62 -20.53 -19.60
CA THR A 207 -16.58 -19.83 -18.71
C THR A 207 -16.96 -20.64 -17.47
N LYS A 208 -16.07 -21.51 -16.96
CA LYS A 208 -16.33 -22.29 -15.76
C LYS A 208 -15.63 -21.63 -14.59
N GLU A 209 -16.43 -20.90 -13.82
CA GLU A 209 -16.14 -20.30 -12.50
C GLU A 209 -14.75 -20.68 -11.96
N LEU A 210 -13.85 -19.70 -11.95
CA LEU A 210 -12.74 -19.76 -11.01
C LEU A 210 -13.34 -19.58 -9.62
N SER A 211 -13.63 -20.70 -8.98
CA SER A 211 -13.84 -20.68 -7.54
C SER A 211 -12.58 -20.07 -6.91
N PRO A 212 -12.70 -19.02 -6.09
CA PRO A 212 -11.57 -18.51 -5.31
C PRO A 212 -10.87 -19.66 -4.57
N PRO A 213 -9.60 -19.50 -4.16
CA PRO A 213 -8.94 -20.48 -3.28
C PRO A 213 -9.93 -20.82 -2.17
N ARG A 214 -10.12 -22.12 -1.90
CA ARG A 214 -11.21 -22.63 -1.05
C ARG A 214 -11.26 -21.83 0.25
N LEU A 215 -12.12 -20.81 0.26
CA LEU A 215 -12.40 -20.05 1.45
C LEU A 215 -13.24 -21.00 2.29
N PHE A 216 -12.60 -21.66 3.27
CA PHE A 216 -13.26 -22.67 4.11
C PHE A 216 -14.49 -22.11 4.84
N GLY A 217 -14.53 -20.79 5.00
CA GLY A 217 -15.66 -20.01 5.51
C GLY A 217 -15.14 -18.69 6.08
N ARG A 218 -16.05 -17.79 6.45
CA ARG A 218 -15.70 -16.66 7.32
C ARG A 218 -15.63 -17.18 8.75
N LEU A 219 -14.65 -16.72 9.51
CA LEU A 219 -14.55 -17.00 10.94
C LEU A 219 -15.07 -15.78 11.70
N ASP A 220 -16.09 -15.97 12.53
CA ASP A 220 -16.42 -15.00 13.57
C ASP A 220 -15.69 -15.38 14.84
N THR A 221 -15.15 -14.38 15.52
CA THR A 221 -14.79 -14.52 16.93
C THR A 221 -16.09 -14.55 17.71
N SER A 222 -16.52 -15.73 18.18
CA SER A 222 -17.55 -15.74 19.21
C SER A 222 -16.93 -15.14 20.47
N ALA A 223 -17.44 -13.97 20.88
CA ALA A 223 -17.16 -13.40 22.17
C ALA A 223 -17.86 -14.26 23.24
N THR A 224 -17.41 -15.49 23.47
CA THR A 224 -17.78 -16.17 24.71
C THR A 224 -17.04 -15.49 25.85
N ALA A 225 -17.85 -14.78 26.63
CA ALA A 225 -17.63 -14.15 27.92
C ALA A 225 -16.38 -14.61 28.70
N SER A 226 -15.74 -13.60 29.33
CA SER A 226 -14.76 -13.74 30.41
C SER A 226 -13.65 -14.78 30.20
N MET A 227 -12.62 -14.41 29.45
CA MET A 227 -11.32 -15.07 29.58
C MET A 227 -10.55 -14.39 30.75
N PRO A 228 -9.95 -15.15 31.68
CA PRO A 228 -9.06 -14.59 32.68
C PRO A 228 -7.89 -13.86 32.00
N ALA A 229 -7.41 -12.77 32.62
CA ALA A 229 -6.21 -12.07 32.15
C ALA A 229 -5.05 -13.06 32.03
N GLY A 230 -4.55 -13.30 30.80
CA GLY A 230 -3.38 -14.14 30.53
C GLY A 230 -3.55 -15.30 29.53
N SER A 231 -4.76 -15.62 29.07
CA SER A 231 -4.94 -16.67 28.04
C SER A 231 -5.03 -16.07 26.63
N SER A 232 -3.99 -16.28 25.81
CA SER A 232 -3.90 -15.83 24.39
C SER A 232 -4.71 -16.68 23.39
N LYS A 233 -5.51 -17.65 23.85
CA LYS A 233 -6.26 -18.56 22.98
C LYS A 233 -7.63 -17.99 22.64
N LYS A 234 -7.79 -17.40 21.45
CA LYS A 234 -9.10 -17.04 20.89
C LYS A 234 -9.75 -18.27 20.23
N ARG A 235 -11.03 -18.50 20.49
CA ARG A 235 -11.84 -19.53 19.81
C ARG A 235 -12.55 -18.87 18.63
N TYR A 236 -12.46 -19.47 17.46
CA TYR A 236 -13.11 -19.00 16.25
C TYR A 236 -14.19 -20.00 15.83
N SER A 237 -15.33 -19.51 15.39
CA SER A 237 -16.42 -20.31 14.83
C SER A 237 -16.62 -19.96 13.36
N LEU A 238 -16.79 -20.97 12.52
CA LEU A 238 -17.14 -20.77 11.11
C LEU A 238 -18.57 -20.25 10.99
N VAL A 239 -18.74 -19.19 10.22
CA VAL A 239 -20.03 -18.62 9.84
C VAL A 239 -20.44 -19.28 8.53
N GLY A 240 -21.41 -20.19 8.60
CA GLY A 240 -21.87 -20.98 7.46
C GLY A 240 -21.17 -22.32 7.34
N GLY A 241 -21.93 -23.33 6.90
CA GLY A 241 -21.47 -24.72 6.80
C GLY A 241 -20.30 -24.89 5.82
N LEU A 242 -19.34 -25.70 6.22
CA LEU A 242 -18.21 -26.12 5.39
C LEU A 242 -18.71 -26.75 4.08
N ALA A 243 -18.10 -26.38 2.95
CA ALA A 243 -18.09 -27.28 1.81
C ALA A 243 -17.43 -28.59 2.29
N SER A 244 -18.15 -29.70 2.18
CA SER A 244 -17.81 -31.01 2.73
C SER A 244 -16.51 -31.59 2.14
N ALA A 245 -15.35 -31.13 2.60
CA ALA A 245 -14.05 -31.65 2.16
C ALA A 245 -12.88 -31.31 3.11
N ALA A 246 -13.12 -30.84 4.33
CA ALA A 246 -12.04 -30.61 5.29
C ALA A 246 -11.76 -31.92 6.06
N ASP A 247 -10.69 -32.63 5.69
CA ASP A 247 -10.14 -33.69 6.51
C ASP A 247 -9.50 -33.09 7.77
N ASN A 248 -9.70 -33.72 8.93
CA ASN A 248 -9.19 -33.27 10.24
C ASN A 248 -7.66 -33.14 10.30
N SER A 249 -6.95 -33.67 9.31
CA SER A 249 -5.49 -33.59 9.17
C SER A 249 -4.99 -32.38 8.33
N SER A 250 -5.89 -31.68 7.65
CA SER A 250 -5.53 -30.60 6.71
C SER A 250 -5.14 -29.31 7.44
N ARG A 251 -3.96 -28.76 7.13
CA ARG A 251 -3.55 -27.43 7.61
C ARG A 251 -4.24 -26.35 6.78
N SER A 252 -5.01 -25.47 7.42
CA SER A 252 -5.66 -24.33 6.77
C SER A 252 -4.96 -23.01 7.11
N CYS A 253 -4.89 -22.10 6.13
CA CYS A 253 -4.53 -20.71 6.37
C CYS A 253 -5.76 -19.93 6.86
N VAL A 254 -5.63 -19.21 7.97
CA VAL A 254 -6.60 -18.21 8.38
C VAL A 254 -6.04 -16.84 8.02
N VAL A 255 -6.78 -16.10 7.20
CA VAL A 255 -6.49 -14.70 6.91
C VAL A 255 -7.43 -13.87 7.77
N GLN A 256 -6.87 -13.04 8.65
CA GLN A 256 -7.65 -12.16 9.50
C GLN A 256 -7.66 -10.75 8.91
N ARG A 257 -8.85 -10.18 8.74
CA ARG A 257 -9.01 -8.75 8.48
C ARG A 257 -8.69 -7.99 9.76
N HIS A 258 -7.67 -7.15 9.73
CA HIS A 258 -7.41 -6.20 10.79
C HIS A 258 -8.37 -5.02 10.65
N ARG A 259 -9.44 -5.04 11.44
CA ARG A 259 -10.30 -3.87 11.66
C ARG A 259 -9.84 -3.25 12.98
N GLN A 260 -8.91 -2.30 12.91
CA GLN A 260 -8.29 -1.72 14.10
C GLN A 260 -8.93 -0.38 14.41
N GLY A 261 -9.68 -0.33 15.52
CA GLY A 261 -10.16 0.92 16.12
C GLY A 261 -9.25 1.37 17.25
N ARG A 262 -8.69 0.44 18.04
CA ARG A 262 -7.80 0.78 19.15
C ARG A 262 -6.37 0.97 18.69
N LEU A 263 -5.83 2.17 18.86
CA LEU A 263 -4.43 2.47 18.55
C LEU A 263 -3.54 2.04 19.71
N PHE A 264 -3.84 2.51 20.92
CA PHE A 264 -3.12 2.09 22.11
C PHE A 264 -3.95 2.31 23.39
N THR A 265 -3.48 1.65 24.45
CA THR A 265 -3.95 1.84 25.82
C THR A 265 -2.74 2.19 26.69
N ARG A 266 -2.89 3.10 27.64
CA ARG A 266 -1.83 3.54 28.54
C ARG A 266 -2.32 3.75 29.97
N ASP A 267 -1.65 3.09 30.91
CA ASP A 267 -1.75 3.43 32.32
C ASP A 267 -0.75 4.53 32.66
N PHE A 268 -1.18 5.50 33.46
CA PHE A 268 -0.35 6.61 33.92
C PHE A 268 -0.75 7.06 35.33
N SER A 269 0.00 7.97 35.93
CA SER A 269 -0.38 8.56 37.21
C SER A 269 -0.11 10.06 37.23
N VAL A 270 -1.02 10.80 37.85
CA VAL A 270 -0.88 12.24 38.09
C VAL A 270 -1.12 12.53 39.57
N SER A 271 -0.62 13.65 40.08
CA SER A 271 -0.82 14.07 41.47
C SER A 271 -1.18 15.56 41.57
N PRO A 272 -2.26 16.00 40.89
CA PRO A 272 -2.67 17.39 40.93
C PRO A 272 -3.09 17.79 42.35
N GLN A 273 -2.71 18.98 42.77
CA GLN A 273 -3.15 19.59 44.03
C GLN A 273 -4.45 20.37 43.82
N PRO A 274 -5.19 20.70 44.90
CA PRO A 274 -6.37 21.56 44.79
C PRO A 274 -6.06 22.89 44.09
N GLY A 275 -6.80 23.18 43.02
CA GLY A 275 -6.61 24.38 42.21
C GLY A 275 -5.67 24.20 41.00
N ASP A 276 -4.97 23.08 40.90
CA ASP A 276 -4.19 22.74 39.71
C ASP A 276 -5.10 22.42 38.52
N ARG A 277 -4.54 22.52 37.31
CA ARG A 277 -5.19 22.09 36.07
C ARG A 277 -4.31 21.10 35.33
N VAL A 278 -4.91 20.02 34.83
CA VAL A 278 -4.24 19.05 33.97
C VAL A 278 -4.67 19.31 32.54
N VAL A 279 -3.73 19.73 31.70
CA VAL A 279 -3.97 20.02 30.29
C VAL A 279 -3.27 18.99 29.44
N MET A 280 -4.01 18.34 28.55
CA MET A 280 -3.47 17.45 27.55
C MET A 280 -3.14 18.25 26.27
N GLN A 281 -1.99 17.97 25.67
CA GLN A 281 -1.71 18.28 24.27
C GLN A 281 -1.70 16.99 23.48
N LEU A 282 -2.49 16.93 22.42
CA LEU A 282 -2.53 15.84 21.47
C LEU A 282 -2.06 16.35 20.10
N THR A 283 -1.11 15.66 19.49
CA THR A 283 -0.63 15.92 18.14
C THR A 283 -0.70 14.61 17.37
N VAL A 284 -1.42 14.58 16.26
CA VAL A 284 -1.51 13.39 15.41
C VAL A 284 -1.32 13.80 13.97
N THR A 285 -0.32 13.22 13.31
CA THR A 285 -0.15 13.34 11.86
C THR A 285 -0.34 11.96 11.24
N GLY A 286 -1.18 11.85 10.24
CA GLY A 286 -1.35 10.61 9.50
C GLY A 286 -0.52 10.56 8.22
N HIS A 287 -0.02 9.37 7.93
CA HIS A 287 0.86 9.07 6.80
C HIS A 287 0.40 7.77 6.16
N GLY A 288 0.30 7.74 4.85
CA GLY A 288 -0.13 6.57 4.09
C GLY A 288 -0.27 6.98 2.65
N TRP A 289 0.11 6.10 1.73
CA TRP A 289 0.23 6.50 0.34
C TRP A 289 -1.03 6.18 -0.46
N ALA A 290 -0.97 6.42 -1.78
CA ALA A 290 -2.12 6.39 -2.68
C ALA A 290 -2.83 5.04 -2.77
N MET A 291 -2.21 3.95 -2.28
CA MET A 291 -2.76 2.60 -2.40
C MET A 291 -3.56 2.16 -1.17
N THR A 292 -3.48 2.89 -0.06
CA THR A 292 -4.32 2.65 1.12
C THR A 292 -5.80 2.94 0.83
N THR A 293 -6.72 2.24 1.49
CA THR A 293 -8.16 2.53 1.36
C THR A 293 -8.46 3.97 1.78
N GLU A 294 -9.20 4.71 0.95
CA GLU A 294 -9.46 6.16 1.11
C GLU A 294 -8.19 7.04 1.14
N GLN A 295 -7.05 6.52 0.66
CA GLN A 295 -5.74 7.15 0.84
C GLN A 295 -5.50 7.48 2.33
N CYS A 296 -5.99 6.60 3.20
CA CYS A 296 -5.95 6.75 4.64
C CYS A 296 -4.54 6.77 5.22
N GLY A 297 -4.41 7.45 6.34
CA GLY A 297 -3.15 7.97 6.81
C GLY A 297 -3.12 9.44 6.47
N GLU A 298 -2.80 9.79 5.23
CA GLU A 298 -2.58 11.18 4.83
C GLU A 298 -3.89 11.95 4.51
N TYR A 299 -4.78 11.39 3.69
CA TYR A 299 -5.89 12.16 3.10
C TYR A 299 -7.27 11.85 3.69
N CYS A 300 -7.42 10.70 4.36
CA CYS A 300 -8.72 10.36 4.91
C CYS A 300 -9.01 11.14 6.21
N HIS A 301 -10.28 11.51 6.38
CA HIS A 301 -10.71 12.17 7.60
C HIS A 301 -10.77 11.17 8.75
N ALA A 302 -9.94 11.39 9.76
CA ALA A 302 -9.88 10.56 10.97
C ALA A 302 -10.50 11.29 12.18
N VAL A 303 -11.19 10.53 13.03
CA VAL A 303 -11.70 10.99 14.32
C VAL A 303 -11.08 10.13 15.40
N TYR A 304 -10.37 10.79 16.31
CA TYR A 304 -9.72 10.18 17.48
C TYR A 304 -10.67 10.23 18.67
N HIS A 305 -10.83 9.11 19.35
CA HIS A 305 -11.69 8.95 20.51
C HIS A 305 -10.83 8.70 21.73
N LEU A 306 -10.92 9.57 22.73
CA LEU A 306 -10.21 9.42 23.99
C LEU A 306 -11.17 9.03 25.11
N SER A 307 -10.78 8.01 25.87
CA SER A 307 -11.48 7.59 27.08
C SER A 307 -10.50 7.55 28.24
N PHE A 308 -10.82 8.29 29.30
CA PHE A 308 -10.06 8.27 30.55
C PHE A 308 -10.86 7.51 31.60
N ASN A 309 -10.25 6.52 32.24
CA ASN A 309 -10.85 5.71 33.31
C ASN A 309 -12.20 5.09 32.89
N GLY A 310 -12.32 4.72 31.61
CA GLY A 310 -13.53 4.12 31.03
C GLY A 310 -14.60 5.14 30.60
N GLN A 311 -14.38 6.44 30.79
CA GLN A 311 -15.30 7.50 30.39
C GLN A 311 -14.83 8.21 29.12
N SER A 312 -15.68 8.18 28.09
CA SER A 312 -15.47 8.94 26.85
C SER A 312 -15.37 10.43 27.15
N THR A 313 -14.31 11.06 26.64
CA THR A 313 -13.93 12.44 26.97
C THR A 313 -14.06 13.36 25.76
N ALA A 314 -13.45 12.98 24.63
CA ALA A 314 -13.47 13.81 23.44
C ALA A 314 -13.40 12.98 22.15
N ASN A 315 -14.06 13.52 21.13
CA ASN A 315 -13.89 13.14 19.72
C ASN A 315 -13.14 14.28 19.04
N ILE A 316 -11.94 14.01 18.55
CA ILE A 316 -11.04 15.03 18.01
C ILE A 316 -10.72 14.68 16.57
N SER A 317 -10.88 15.64 15.67
CA SER A 317 -10.27 15.60 14.34
C SER A 317 -9.15 16.62 14.30
N GLN A 318 -8.01 16.24 13.74
CA GLN A 318 -6.94 17.17 13.38
C GLN A 318 -6.86 17.34 11.87
N PHE A 319 -7.95 17.06 11.17
CA PHE A 319 -8.00 17.23 9.73
C PHE A 319 -7.85 18.71 9.36
N ARG A 320 -6.89 18.98 8.50
CA ARG A 320 -6.51 20.32 8.06
C ARG A 320 -7.04 20.56 6.67
N ASP A 321 -7.96 21.51 6.57
CA ASP A 321 -8.49 22.01 5.31
C ASP A 321 -7.93 23.38 4.90
N ASP A 322 -6.99 23.90 5.70
CA ASP A 322 -6.31 25.18 5.55
C ASP A 322 -4.96 25.07 4.82
N CYS A 323 -4.62 23.90 4.25
CA CYS A 323 -3.38 23.73 3.49
C CYS A 323 -3.19 24.73 2.33
N PRO A 324 -4.24 25.15 1.58
CA PRO A 324 -4.12 26.21 0.59
C PRO A 324 -3.73 27.58 1.17
N GLU A 325 -3.95 27.81 2.47
CA GLU A 325 -3.64 29.06 3.17
C GLU A 325 -2.18 29.11 3.66
N ASN A 326 -1.37 28.11 3.32
CA ASN A 326 0.05 28.09 3.67
C ASN A 326 0.72 29.40 3.22
N PRO A 327 1.46 30.11 4.11
CA PRO A 327 2.12 31.39 3.80
C PRO A 327 3.07 31.36 2.59
N ILE A 328 3.57 30.19 2.18
CA ILE A 328 4.43 30.03 0.99
C ILE A 328 3.60 30.10 -0.31
N ASN A 329 2.27 29.96 -0.23
CA ASN A 329 1.27 30.11 -1.29
C ASN A 329 1.63 29.38 -2.60
N GLY A 330 2.21 28.18 -2.49
CA GLY A 330 2.63 27.37 -3.62
C GLY A 330 3.74 27.93 -4.50
N SER A 331 4.20 29.17 -4.27
CA SER A 331 5.11 29.89 -5.16
C SER A 331 6.46 29.19 -5.38
N MET A 332 6.86 28.33 -4.43
CA MET A 332 8.08 27.52 -4.49
C MET A 332 7.81 26.03 -4.20
N GLN A 333 6.53 25.60 -4.13
CA GLN A 333 6.16 24.22 -3.84
C GLN A 333 5.44 23.60 -5.02
N PHE A 334 6.04 22.54 -5.58
CA PHE A 334 5.40 21.70 -6.59
C PHE A 334 4.68 20.53 -5.93
N GLY A 335 3.65 19.99 -6.59
CA GLY A 335 2.89 18.83 -6.10
C GLY A 335 1.59 19.22 -5.38
N THR A 336 1.10 18.34 -4.51
CA THR A 336 -0.23 18.39 -3.89
C THR A 336 -0.26 19.17 -2.56
N TRP A 337 0.49 20.28 -2.47
CA TRP A 337 0.69 21.01 -1.21
C TRP A 337 -0.58 21.64 -0.63
N ASP A 338 -1.55 21.93 -1.49
CA ASP A 338 -2.84 22.54 -1.20
C ASP A 338 -3.90 21.52 -0.75
N GLU A 339 -3.64 20.23 -0.92
CA GLU A 339 -4.60 19.18 -0.54
C GLU A 339 -4.77 19.04 0.97
N LYS A 340 -6.01 18.76 1.38
CA LYS A 340 -6.41 18.60 2.79
C LYS A 340 -5.86 17.31 3.37
N ARG A 341 -5.41 17.34 4.62
CA ARG A 341 -4.64 16.23 5.22
C ARG A 341 -4.94 16.04 6.69
N ASN A 342 -4.69 14.82 7.17
CA ASN A 342 -4.87 14.45 8.57
C ASN A 342 -3.70 14.95 9.43
N GLY A 343 -3.83 16.16 9.97
CA GLY A 343 -2.95 16.69 11.00
C GLY A 343 -1.70 17.41 10.52
N TRP A 344 -1.53 17.66 9.22
CA TRP A 344 -0.36 18.39 8.72
C TRP A 344 -0.60 18.99 7.35
N CYS A 345 0.15 20.03 6.97
CA CYS A 345 0.25 20.49 5.59
C CYS A 345 1.74 20.60 5.20
N PRO A 346 2.12 20.34 3.94
CA PRO A 346 3.51 20.48 3.51
C PRO A 346 4.07 21.88 3.82
N GLY A 347 5.16 21.96 4.59
CA GLY A 347 5.80 23.22 4.94
C GLY A 347 5.12 24.02 6.07
N THR A 348 4.21 23.42 6.84
CA THR A 348 3.63 24.03 8.05
C THR A 348 3.99 23.24 9.32
N VAL A 349 3.79 23.86 10.47
CA VAL A 349 3.88 23.20 11.78
C VAL A 349 2.52 22.66 12.19
N GLU A 350 2.50 21.52 12.88
CA GLU A 350 1.33 21.00 13.58
C GLU A 350 1.45 21.27 15.08
N PRO A 351 0.75 22.29 15.61
CA PRO A 351 0.83 22.64 17.03
C PRO A 351 0.09 21.64 17.93
N GLY A 352 -0.82 20.82 17.37
CA GLY A 352 -1.69 19.93 18.10
C GLY A 352 -2.87 20.63 18.76
N PHE A 353 -3.69 19.82 19.42
CA PHE A 353 -4.89 20.21 20.14
C PHE A 353 -4.65 20.19 21.65
N PHE A 354 -5.01 21.27 22.34
CA PHE A 354 -4.95 21.36 23.80
C PHE A 354 -6.34 21.23 24.41
N MET A 355 -6.47 20.45 25.47
CA MET A 355 -7.69 20.40 26.26
C MET A 355 -7.40 20.29 27.76
N ASP A 356 -8.22 20.97 28.55
CA ASP A 356 -8.28 20.75 29.99
C ASP A 356 -8.94 19.39 30.25
N ILE A 357 -8.19 18.46 30.85
CA ILE A 357 -8.66 17.13 31.26
C ILE A 357 -8.75 16.97 32.78
N THR A 358 -8.75 18.08 33.53
CA THR A 358 -8.67 18.07 35.00
C THR A 358 -9.75 17.19 35.62
N ASP A 359 -10.96 17.21 35.07
CA ASP A 359 -12.11 16.48 35.61
C ASP A 359 -12.17 15.01 35.16
N GLN A 360 -11.32 14.62 34.21
CA GLN A 360 -11.27 13.28 33.62
C GLN A 360 -10.17 12.41 34.23
N VAL A 361 -9.27 13.01 35.01
CA VAL A 361 -8.18 12.33 35.69
C VAL A 361 -8.34 12.41 37.20
N GLN A 362 -7.87 11.38 37.90
CA GLN A 362 -7.85 11.32 39.35
C GLN A 362 -6.41 11.36 39.88
N ALA A 363 -6.23 11.79 41.14
CA ALA A 363 -4.95 11.66 41.80
C ALA A 363 -4.57 10.16 41.92
N GLY A 364 -3.33 9.83 41.56
CA GLY A 364 -2.84 8.46 41.50
C GLY A 364 -3.06 7.81 40.12
N PRO A 365 -3.34 6.50 40.06
CA PRO A 365 -3.43 5.74 38.81
C PRO A 365 -4.63 6.15 37.94
N ASN A 366 -4.38 6.22 36.64
CA ASN A 366 -5.34 6.50 35.58
C ASN A 366 -5.11 5.57 34.39
N HIS A 367 -6.17 5.39 33.60
CA HIS A 367 -6.16 4.58 32.38
C HIS A 367 -6.62 5.42 31.19
N LEU A 368 -5.89 5.36 30.07
CA LEU A 368 -6.24 6.00 28.81
C LEU A 368 -6.43 4.94 27.73
N ASP A 369 -7.57 4.98 27.06
CA ASP A 369 -7.81 4.32 25.77
C ASP A 369 -7.83 5.38 24.65
N PHE A 370 -7.04 5.13 23.60
CA PHE A 370 -6.97 5.96 22.40
C PHE A 370 -7.41 5.15 21.18
N ASP A 371 -8.62 5.43 20.71
CA ASP A 371 -9.25 4.76 19.57
C ASP A 371 -9.36 5.72 18.36
N VAL A 372 -9.55 5.19 17.16
CA VAL A 372 -9.71 5.94 15.90
C VAL A 372 -10.83 5.33 15.06
N THR A 373 -11.60 6.22 14.44
CA THR A 373 -12.47 5.90 13.30
C THR A 373 -12.09 6.77 12.12
N VAL A 374 -12.32 6.27 10.92
CA VAL A 374 -12.04 6.99 9.67
C VAL A 374 -13.30 7.04 8.83
N TRP A 375 -13.44 8.11 8.05
CA TRP A 375 -14.51 8.21 7.07
C TRP A 375 -14.35 7.13 6.00
N SER A 376 -15.43 6.37 5.78
CA SER A 376 -15.50 5.32 4.77
C SER A 376 -16.44 5.77 3.66
N ASN A 377 -15.90 6.00 2.45
CA ASN A 377 -16.73 6.36 1.30
C ASN A 377 -17.68 5.21 0.93
N ARG A 378 -17.28 3.97 1.23
CA ARG A 378 -18.11 2.76 1.05
C ARG A 378 -19.41 2.81 1.85
N THR A 379 -19.32 3.17 3.13
CA THR A 379 -20.47 3.08 4.05
C THR A 379 -21.14 4.42 4.30
N GLY A 380 -20.50 5.53 3.89
CA GLY A 380 -20.96 6.88 4.21
C GLY A 380 -20.94 7.15 5.71
N ALA A 381 -20.07 6.47 6.45
CA ALA A 381 -20.00 6.52 7.91
C ALA A 381 -18.57 6.47 8.43
N TYR A 382 -18.38 6.93 9.67
CA TYR A 382 -17.14 6.73 10.39
C TYR A 382 -17.07 5.32 10.96
N GLU A 383 -16.01 4.59 10.61
CA GLU A 383 -15.81 3.22 11.07
C GLU A 383 -14.33 2.93 11.38
N PRO A 384 -14.01 1.88 12.16
CA PRO A 384 -12.63 1.48 12.35
C PRO A 384 -11.96 1.18 11.01
N TYR A 385 -10.74 1.68 10.84
CA TYR A 385 -10.00 1.56 9.59
C TYR A 385 -9.83 0.09 9.17
N THR A 386 -10.01 -0.14 7.89
CA THR A 386 -9.63 -1.38 7.22
C THR A 386 -8.85 -1.02 5.98
N ASP A 387 -7.66 -1.60 5.87
CA ASP A 387 -6.92 -1.56 4.63
C ASP A 387 -7.34 -2.72 3.70
N PHE A 388 -8.04 -2.37 2.62
CA PHE A 388 -8.47 -3.29 1.58
C PHE A 388 -7.51 -3.33 0.38
N ALA A 389 -6.50 -2.46 0.32
CA ALA A 389 -5.69 -2.29 -0.88
C ALA A 389 -4.19 -2.08 -0.62
N GLY A 390 -3.81 -1.29 0.38
CA GLY A 390 -2.41 -0.93 0.67
C GLY A 390 -1.56 -2.17 0.93
N PHE A 391 -2.11 -3.15 1.62
CA PHE A 391 -1.48 -4.45 1.89
C PHE A 391 -0.97 -5.18 0.63
N ALA A 392 -1.59 -5.00 -0.54
CA ALA A 392 -1.15 -5.60 -1.79
C ALA A 392 0.15 -4.96 -2.32
N TYR A 393 0.40 -3.71 -1.96
CA TYR A 393 1.55 -2.91 -2.38
C TYR A 393 2.60 -2.74 -1.29
N GLY A 394 2.38 -3.31 -0.09
CA GLY A 394 3.23 -3.07 1.07
C GLY A 394 3.11 -1.64 1.62
N ASP A 395 2.07 -0.92 1.21
CA ASP A 395 1.73 0.41 1.68
C ASP A 395 0.84 0.29 2.92
N GLN A 396 1.11 1.09 3.94
CA GLN A 396 0.42 1.02 5.22
C GLN A 396 0.03 2.42 5.68
N ALA A 397 -1.24 2.58 6.02
CA ALA A 397 -1.67 3.75 6.78
C ALA A 397 -1.05 3.69 8.18
N SER A 398 -0.46 4.79 8.59
CA SER A 398 0.24 4.96 9.86
C SER A 398 -0.11 6.31 10.47
N LEU A 399 0.03 6.39 11.78
CA LEU A 399 -0.17 7.62 12.55
C LEU A 399 1.06 7.85 13.42
N VAL A 400 1.55 9.08 13.40
CA VAL A 400 2.51 9.56 14.40
C VAL A 400 1.72 10.32 15.44
N VAL A 401 1.72 9.81 16.67
CA VAL A 401 0.95 10.37 17.80
C VAL A 401 1.90 10.88 18.87
N GLY A 402 1.79 12.17 19.20
CA GLY A 402 2.34 12.79 20.40
C GLY A 402 1.21 13.10 21.37
N LEU A 403 1.33 12.62 22.61
CA LEU A 403 0.38 12.94 23.68
C LEU A 403 1.15 13.32 24.93
N ASN A 404 0.98 14.56 25.38
CA ASN A 404 1.63 15.12 26.57
C ASN A 404 0.58 15.57 27.58
N LEU A 405 0.86 15.37 28.87
CA LEU A 405 0.05 15.90 29.96
C LEU A 405 0.87 16.93 30.74
N PHE A 406 0.31 18.12 30.90
CA PHE A 406 0.90 19.22 31.66
C PHE A 406 0.08 19.46 32.92
N VAL A 407 0.72 19.52 34.08
CA VAL A 407 0.07 19.91 35.33
C VAL A 407 0.47 21.34 35.64
N TYR A 408 -0.48 22.26 35.52
CA TYR A 408 -0.32 23.66 35.84
C TYR A 408 -0.75 23.90 37.28
N GLY A 409 0.19 24.37 38.10
CA GLY A 409 -0.06 24.68 39.51
C GLY A 409 -1.08 25.81 39.68
N ALA A 410 -1.84 25.79 40.79
CA ALA A 410 -2.83 26.83 41.11
C ALA A 410 -2.34 28.29 40.91
N PRO A 411 -1.09 28.69 41.25
CA PRO A 411 -0.60 30.04 40.97
C PRO A 411 -0.52 30.36 39.47
N ALA A 412 -0.10 29.40 38.63
CA ALA A 412 -0.04 29.58 37.19
C ALA A 412 -1.45 29.68 36.59
N VAL A 413 -2.39 28.86 37.08
CA VAL A 413 -3.80 28.90 36.68
C VAL A 413 -4.43 30.25 37.03
N ALA A 414 -4.11 30.82 38.19
CA ALA A 414 -4.58 32.13 38.61
C ALA A 414 -4.03 33.25 37.71
N ALA A 415 -2.75 33.19 37.34
CA ALA A 415 -2.09 34.20 36.50
C ALA A 415 -2.63 34.29 35.07
N VAL A 416 -3.20 33.22 34.52
CA VAL A 416 -3.79 33.22 33.15
C VAL A 416 -5.23 33.75 33.15
N ARG A 417 -5.88 33.81 34.30
CA ARG A 417 -7.27 34.30 34.43
C ARG A 417 -7.35 35.82 34.65
N THR A 418 -6.22 36.46 34.95
CA THR A 418 -6.06 37.91 35.06
C THR A 418 -5.63 38.48 33.73
#